data_AF-W1WXV3-F1
#
_entry.id   AF-W1WXV3-F1
#
_cell.length_a   1.000
_cell.length_b   1.000
_cell.length_c   1.000
_cell.angle_alpha   90.00
_cell.angle_beta   90.00
_cell.angle_gamma   90.00
#
_symmetry.space_group_name_H-M   'P 1'
#
loop_
_entity.id
_entity.type
_entity.pdbx_description
1 polymer ?
#
loop_
_entity_poly.entity_id
_entity_poly.type
_entity_poly.pdbx_seq_one_letter_code
_entity_poly.pdbx_strand_id
1 'polypeptide(L)' 'MSAAKMGRPTDNPKDTMLRIRVDKDTLMMLDECAKANDTTRSDAVRLSIRSMYNKIKK' A
#
# COMPACT_ATOMS: atom_id res chain seq x y z
N MET A 1 32.82 -19.03 -17.17
CA MET A 1 31.37 -19.30 -17.10
C MET A 1 30.83 -18.58 -15.88
N SER A 2 29.87 -17.68 -16.11
CA SER A 2 29.46 -16.58 -15.23
C SER A 2 28.60 -17.06 -14.05
N ALA A 3 29.08 -16.89 -12.81
CA ALA A 3 28.23 -16.99 -11.63
C ALA A 3 27.35 -15.74 -11.58
N ALA A 4 26.11 -15.87 -12.03
CA ALA A 4 25.12 -14.80 -11.95
C ALA A 4 24.98 -14.38 -10.48
N LYS A 5 25.17 -13.08 -10.19
CA LYS A 5 24.93 -12.49 -8.88
C LYS A 5 23.49 -12.82 -8.48
N MET A 6 23.31 -13.75 -7.54
CA MET A 6 22.04 -14.00 -6.88
C MET A 6 21.59 -12.68 -6.24
N GLY A 7 20.69 -11.96 -6.91
CA GLY A 7 20.03 -10.80 -6.33
C GLY A 7 19.34 -11.21 -5.04
N ARG A 8 19.32 -10.32 -4.04
CA ARG A 8 18.70 -10.55 -2.72
C ARG A 8 17.28 -11.10 -2.92
N PRO A 9 16.99 -12.36 -2.54
CA PRO A 9 15.65 -12.91 -2.68
C PRO A 9 14.74 -12.09 -1.76
N THR A 10 14.02 -11.15 -2.36
CA THR A 10 13.05 -10.35 -1.64
C THR A 10 11.72 -11.01 -1.96
N ASP A 11 11.20 -11.79 -1.03
CA ASP A 11 9.96 -12.59 -1.18
C ASP A 11 8.69 -11.72 -1.34
N ASN A 12 8.83 -10.40 -1.25
CA ASN A 12 7.71 -9.49 -1.42
C ASN A 12 8.20 -8.15 -1.99
N PRO A 13 8.59 -8.11 -3.28
CA PRO A 13 8.87 -6.84 -3.92
C PRO A 13 7.55 -6.07 -3.94
N LYS A 14 7.53 -4.87 -3.35
CA LYS A 14 6.41 -3.92 -3.45
C LYS A 14 6.39 -3.32 -4.86
N ASP A 15 6.26 -4.18 -5.87
CA ASP A 15 6.49 -3.88 -7.29
C ASP A 15 5.22 -3.35 -7.98
N THR A 16 4.06 -3.60 -7.37
CA THR A 16 2.78 -3.18 -7.93
C THR A 16 2.46 -1.73 -7.54
N MET A 17 2.75 -0.79 -8.44
CA MET A 17 2.26 0.58 -8.33
C MET A 17 0.79 0.65 -8.75
N LEU A 18 -0.10 0.83 -7.77
CA LEU A 18 -1.52 1.04 -8.01
C LEU A 18 -1.76 2.53 -8.33
N ARG A 19 -1.96 2.87 -9.61
CA ARG A 19 -2.38 4.22 -10.03
C ARG A 19 -3.91 4.27 -10.08
N ILE A 20 -4.52 4.96 -9.13
CA ILE A 20 -5.97 5.19 -9.09
C ILE A 20 -6.22 6.69 -9.23
N ARG A 21 -7.21 7.05 -10.06
CA ARG A 21 -7.79 8.39 -10.04
C ARG A 21 -8.75 8.46 -8.87
N VAL A 22 -8.44 9.36 -7.96
CA VAL A 22 -9.22 9.61 -6.75
C VAL A 22 -9.75 11.04 -6.82
N ASP A 23 -10.98 11.24 -6.36
CA ASP A 23 -11.56 12.56 -6.21
C ASP A 23 -10.94 13.31 -5.03
N LYS A 24 -11.09 14.63 -5.00
CA LYS A 24 -10.56 15.48 -3.93
C LYS A 24 -11.04 15.05 -2.55
N ASP A 25 -12.29 14.63 -2.44
CA ASP A 25 -12.88 14.19 -1.17
C ASP A 25 -12.21 12.91 -0.65
N THR A 26 -11.95 11.96 -1.54
CA THR A 26 -11.22 10.73 -1.17
C THR A 26 -9.77 11.01 -0.78
N LEU A 27 -9.16 12.06 -1.35
CA LEU A 27 -7.81 12.50 -0.97
C LEU A 27 -7.81 13.16 0.41
N MET A 28 -8.84 13.96 0.72
CA MET A 28 -9.05 14.55 2.05
C MET A 28 -9.29 13.48 3.12
N MET A 29 -10.19 12.52 2.86
CA MET A 29 -10.42 11.39 3.76
C MET A 29 -9.14 10.57 3.99
N LEU A 30 -8.33 10.38 2.93
CA LEU A 30 -7.06 9.68 3.07
C LEU A 30 -6.06 10.47 3.92
N ASP A 31 -5.98 11.80 3.76
CA ASP A 31 -5.13 12.67 4.58
C ASP A 31 -5.58 12.70 6.04
N GLU A 32 -6.89 12.69 6.31
CA GLU A 32 -7.44 12.56 7.66
C GLU A 32 -7.09 11.21 8.29
N CYS A 33 -7.28 10.11 7.55
CA CYS A 33 -6.90 8.77 7.99
C CYS A 33 -5.39 8.65 8.25
N ALA A 34 -4.56 9.28 7.41
CA ALA A 34 -3.11 9.30 7.57
C ALA A 34 -2.70 10.06 8.83
N LYS A 35 -3.30 11.24 9.07
CA LYS A 35 -3.10 12.03 10.30
C LYS A 35 -3.57 11.30 11.55
N ALA A 36 -4.75 10.69 11.52
CA ALA A 36 -5.31 9.98 12.66
C ALA A 36 -4.49 8.74 13.06
N ASN A 37 -3.76 8.14 12.12
CA ASN A 37 -2.91 6.98 12.37
C ASN A 37 -1.42 7.31 12.43
N ASP A 38 -1.02 8.58 12.36
CA ASP A 38 0.39 9.03 12.27
C ASP A 38 1.22 8.22 11.25
N THR A 39 0.60 7.90 10.10
CA THR A 39 1.23 7.07 9.06
C THR A 39 1.39 7.81 7.75
N THR A 40 2.23 7.28 6.87
CA THR A 40 2.35 7.81 5.51
C THR A 40 1.06 7.55 4.72
N ARG A 41 0.73 8.41 3.75
CA ARG A 41 -0.42 8.21 2.84
C ARG A 41 -0.45 6.80 2.25
N SER A 42 0.71 6.28 1.86
CA SER A 42 0.88 4.94 1.32
C SER A 42 0.51 3.83 2.32
N ASP A 43 0.88 3.99 3.60
CA ASP A 43 0.53 3.02 4.65
C ASP A 43 -0.94 3.12 5.06
N ALA A 44 -1.51 4.33 5.08
CA ALA A 44 -2.95 4.53 5.30
C ALA A 44 -3.78 3.81 4.22
N VAL A 45 -3.39 3.88 2.94
CA VAL A 45 -4.06 3.11 1.86
C VAL A 45 -3.93 1.61 2.10
N ARG A 46 -2.75 1.11 2.47
CA ARG A 46 -2.53 -0.33 2.73
C ARG A 46 -3.37 -0.83 3.91
N LEU A 47 -3.42 -0.06 4.99
CA LEU A 47 -4.23 -0.38 6.17
C LEU A 47 -5.71 -0.41 5.81
N SER A 48 -6.17 0.57 5.02
CA SER A 48 -7.55 0.66 4.54
C SER A 48 -7.95 -0.56 3.71
N ILE A 49 -7.11 -0.95 2.75
CA ILE A 49 -7.34 -2.14 1.92
C ILE A 49 -7.36 -3.41 2.78
N ARG A 50 -6.43 -3.54 3.74
CA ARG A 50 -6.36 -4.71 4.64
C ARG A 50 -7.61 -4.80 5.54
N SER A 51 -8.08 -3.68 6.07
CA SER A 51 -9.30 -3.60 6.87
C SER A 51 -10.53 -3.95 6.03
N MET A 52 -10.63 -3.43 4.82
CA MET A 52 -11.73 -3.75 3.89
C MET A 52 -11.72 -5.22 3.48
N TYR A 53 -10.55 -5.79 3.20
CA TYR A 53 -10.40 -7.22 2.90
C TYR A 53 -10.82 -8.11 4.09
N ASN A 54 -10.43 -7.75 5.30
CA ASN A 54 -10.87 -8.45 6.52
C ASN A 54 -12.38 -8.42 6.72
N LYS A 55 -13.06 -7.32 6.32
CA LYS A 55 -14.52 -7.22 6.37
C LYS A 55 -15.20 -8.13 5.34
N ILE A 56 -14.60 -8.32 4.16
CA ILE A 56 -15.13 -9.15 3.08
C ILE A 56 -14.93 -10.64 3.37
N LYS A 57 -13.84 -11.02 4.04
CA LYS A 57 -13.51 -12.42 4.35
C LYS A 57 -14.26 -12.98 5.58
N LYS A 58 -15.35 -12.33 5.99
CA LYS A 58 -16.19 -12.72 7.13
C LYS A 58 -17.42 -13.47 6.63
#